data_AF-A0A7C6X039-F1
#
_entry.id   AF-A0A7C6X039-F1
#
_cell.length_a   1.000
_cell.length_b   1.000
_cell.length_c   1.000
_cell.angle_alpha   90.00
_cell.angle_beta   90.00
_cell.angle_gamma   90.00
#
_symmetry.space_group_name_H-M   'P 1'
#
loop_
_entity.id
_entity.type
_entity.pdbx_description
1 polymer ?
#
loop_
_entity_poly.entity_id
_entity_poly.type
_entity_poly.pdbx_seq_one_letter_code
_entity_poly.pdbx_strand_id
1 'polypeptide(L)'
;MQRVRISEIAAPDIDNINRMCIMPGPKPEVILSILRESRKAHRQAAAMGAKVFGAFLDEGEPVGRIEIMPVRRWAYQSRSNASVVVSNSDLE
;
A
#
# COMPACT_ATOMS: atom_id res chain seq x y z
N MET A 1 13.13 -1.07 -20.98
CA MET A 1 12.17 -0.87 -19.87
C MET A 1 12.05 -2.18 -19.11
N GLN A 2 12.31 -2.17 -17.81
CA GLN A 2 11.97 -3.33 -16.97
C GLN A 2 10.44 -3.44 -16.88
N ARG A 3 9.91 -4.67 -16.89
CA ARG A 3 8.48 -4.90 -16.72
C ARG A 3 8.15 -4.83 -15.23
N VAL A 4 6.97 -4.26 -14.94
CA VAL A 4 6.42 -4.17 -13.60
C VAL A 4 5.19 -5.06 -13.52
N ARG A 5 5.19 -5.99 -12.58
CA ARG A 5 4.04 -6.85 -12.26
C ARG A 5 3.32 -6.28 -11.04
N ILE A 6 2.01 -6.13 -11.15
CA ILE A 6 1.15 -5.75 -10.03
C ILE A 6 0.43 -7.01 -9.52
N SER A 7 0.48 -7.25 -8.21
CA SER A 7 -0.28 -8.34 -7.59
C SER A 7 -0.77 -7.96 -6.20
N GLU A 8 -1.91 -8.54 -5.79
CA GLU A 8 -2.40 -8.43 -4.42
C GLU A 8 -1.37 -9.02 -3.46
N ILE A 9 -1.17 -8.36 -2.32
CA ILE A 9 -0.15 -8.75 -1.34
C ILE A 9 -0.82 -9.65 -0.30
N ALA A 10 -0.27 -10.83 -0.06
CA ALA A 10 -0.69 -11.66 1.06
C ALA A 10 -0.22 -11.06 2.39
N ALA A 11 -0.98 -11.25 3.46
CA ALA A 11 -0.63 -10.72 4.79
C ALA A 11 0.83 -10.99 5.26
N PRO A 12 1.49 -12.11 4.94
CA PRO A 12 2.90 -12.34 5.28
C PRO A 12 3.89 -11.44 4.53
N ASP A 13 3.57 -11.02 3.31
CA ASP A 13 4.50 -10.33 2.41
C ASP A 13 4.56 -8.81 2.65
N ILE A 14 3.77 -8.33 3.60
CA ILE A 14 3.62 -6.91 3.85
C ILE A 14 4.90 -6.24 4.37
N ASP A 15 5.68 -6.95 5.19
CA ASP A 15 6.94 -6.42 5.71
C ASP A 15 7.94 -6.23 4.57
N ASN A 16 7.90 -7.10 3.55
CA ASN A 16 8.78 -7.01 2.38
C ASN A 16 8.50 -5.76 1.57
N ILE A 17 7.22 -5.45 1.33
CA ILE A 17 6.80 -4.22 0.64
C ILE A 17 7.16 -2.99 1.47
N ASN A 18 6.85 -3.00 2.76
CA ASN A 18 7.04 -1.82 3.61
C ASN A 18 8.51 -1.46 3.84
N ARG A 19 9.43 -2.43 3.71
CA ARG A 19 10.87 -2.14 3.77
C ARG A 19 11.30 -1.09 2.76
N MET A 20 10.65 -1.01 1.60
CA MET A 20 10.94 0.02 0.59
C MET A 20 10.69 1.45 1.09
N CYS A 21 9.80 1.61 2.08
CA CYS A 21 9.42 2.90 2.64
C CYS A 21 10.31 3.30 3.82
N ILE A 22 11.25 2.44 4.24
CA ILE A 22 12.15 2.71 5.35
C ILE A 22 13.41 3.35 4.79
N MET A 23 13.69 4.57 5.23
CA MET A 23 14.93 5.26 4.87
C MET A 23 16.14 4.41 5.30
N PRO A 24 17.24 4.40 4.53
CA PRO A 24 18.47 3.75 4.95
C PRO A 24 19.09 4.45 6.17
N GLY A 25 19.78 3.69 7.04
CA GLY A 25 20.49 4.21 8.20
C GLY A 25 19.88 4.02 9.62
N PRO A 26 18.58 3.72 9.81
CA PRO A 26 18.05 3.40 11.14
C PRO A 26 18.66 2.14 11.73
N LYS A 27 18.71 2.09 13.07
CA LYS A 27 19.07 0.88 13.81
C LYS A 27 18.02 -0.23 13.58
N PRO A 28 18.41 -1.52 13.64
CA PRO A 28 17.48 -2.64 13.46
C PRO A 28 16.22 -2.58 14.32
N GLU A 29 16.33 -2.12 15.58
CA GLU A 29 15.20 -1.95 16.50
C GLU A 29 14.16 -0.95 15.99
N VAL A 30 14.63 0.14 15.38
CA VAL A 30 13.77 1.18 14.79
C VAL A 30 13.04 0.63 13.57
N ILE A 31 13.76 -0.12 12.72
CA ILE A 31 13.19 -0.82 11.55
C ILE A 31 12.08 -1.77 12.01
N LEU A 32 12.32 -2.57 13.04
CA LEU A 32 11.33 -3.49 13.59
C LEU A 32 10.09 -2.77 14.14
N SER A 33 10.29 -1.62 14.80
CA SER A 33 9.18 -0.79 15.28
C SER A 33 8.32 -0.27 14.12
N ILE A 34 8.95 0.29 13.08
CA ILE A 34 8.26 0.81 11.89
C ILE A 34 7.46 -0.31 11.19
N LEU A 35 8.06 -1.49 11.00
CA LEU A 35 7.38 -2.63 10.39
C LEU A 35 6.21 -3.14 11.25
N ARG A 36 6.33 -3.10 12.58
CA ARG A 36 5.24 -3.47 13.49
C ARG A 36 4.07 -2.48 13.40
N GLU A 37 4.35 -1.19 13.35
CA GLU A 37 3.33 -0.14 13.18
C GLU A 37 2.64 -0.26 11.83
N SER A 38 3.41 -0.45 10.75
CA SER A 38 2.84 -0.60 9.42
C SER A 38 1.94 -1.84 9.29
N ARG A 39 2.33 -2.98 9.89
CA ARG A 39 1.46 -4.17 9.98
C ARG A 39 0.16 -3.89 10.72
N LYS A 40 0.21 -3.13 11.82
CA LYS A 40 -0.99 -2.75 12.58
C LYS A 40 -1.91 -1.89 11.71
N ALA A 41 -1.37 -0.86 11.06
CA ALA A 41 -2.13 0.02 10.17
C ALA A 41 -2.77 -0.76 9.02
N HIS A 42 -2.03 -1.68 8.40
CA HIS A 42 -2.58 -2.50 7.33
C HIS A 42 -3.70 -3.43 7.80
N ARG A 43 -3.56 -4.10 8.94
CA ARG A 43 -4.64 -4.94 9.49
C ARG A 43 -5.90 -4.11 9.74
N GLN A 44 -5.76 -2.89 10.23
CA GLN A 44 -6.87 -1.96 10.42
C GLN A 44 -7.51 -1.58 9.08
N ALA A 45 -6.71 -1.23 8.07
CA ALA A 45 -7.20 -0.89 6.73
C ALA A 45 -7.91 -2.10 6.07
N ALA A 46 -7.35 -3.30 6.17
CA ALA A 46 -7.96 -4.53 5.66
C ALA A 46 -9.30 -4.83 6.35
N ALA A 47 -9.40 -4.62 7.66
CA ALA A 47 -10.68 -4.73 8.39
C ALA A 47 -11.73 -3.71 7.93
N MET A 48 -11.30 -2.58 7.36
CA MET A 48 -12.17 -1.58 6.72
C MET A 48 -12.49 -1.90 5.26
N GLY A 49 -12.00 -3.03 4.73
CA GLY A 49 -12.21 -3.47 3.35
C GLY A 49 -11.16 -2.98 2.36
N ALA A 50 -10.04 -2.40 2.84
CA ALA A 50 -8.95 -2.02 1.96
C ALA A 50 -8.30 -3.23 1.30
N LYS A 51 -7.93 -3.09 0.03
CA LYS A 51 -7.07 -4.01 -0.69
C LYS A 51 -5.72 -3.35 -0.97
N VAL A 52 -4.65 -4.12 -0.85
CA VAL A 52 -3.29 -3.61 -1.07
C VAL A 52 -2.60 -4.46 -2.12
N PHE A 53 -2.02 -3.78 -3.10
CA PHE A 53 -1.28 -4.37 -4.20
C PHE A 53 0.17 -3.89 -4.15
N GLY A 54 1.08 -4.79 -4.51
CA GLY A 54 2.49 -4.49 -4.68
C GLY A 54 2.82 -4.39 -6.15
N ALA A 55 3.70 -3.45 -6.50
CA ALA A 55 4.35 -3.38 -7.79
C ALA A 55 5.75 -3.97 -7.65
N PHE A 56 6.08 -4.96 -8.48
CA PHE A 56 7.33 -5.71 -8.43
C PHE A 56 8.03 -5.71 -9.79
N LEU A 57 9.36 -5.66 -9.78
CA LEU A 57 10.15 -6.02 -10.95
C LEU A 57 10.12 -7.54 -11.16
N ASP A 58 10.57 -7.99 -12.34
CA ASP A 58 10.58 -9.42 -12.70
C ASP A 58 11.38 -10.29 -11.70
N GLU A 59 12.35 -9.71 -10.99
CA GLU A 59 13.18 -10.36 -9.96
C GLU A 59 12.51 -10.37 -8.57
N GLY A 60 11.29 -9.86 -8.44
CA GLY A 60 10.53 -9.80 -7.19
C GLY A 60 10.88 -8.61 -6.29
N GLU A 61 11.76 -7.72 -6.75
CA GLU A 61 12.06 -6.47 -6.04
C GLU A 61 10.82 -5.57 -6.00
N PRO A 62 10.34 -5.16 -4.81
CA PRO A 62 9.19 -4.28 -4.72
C PRO A 62 9.62 -2.85 -5.10
N VAL A 63 8.87 -2.21 -5.99
CA VAL A 63 9.13 -0.85 -6.48
C VAL A 63 7.98 0.12 -6.24
N GLY A 64 6.82 -0.37 -5.80
CA GLY A 64 5.73 0.48 -5.37
C GLY A 64 4.64 -0.27 -4.62
N ARG A 65 3.71 0.51 -4.06
CA ARG A 65 2.55 0.02 -3.32
C ARG A 65 1.31 0.82 -3.72
N ILE A 66 0.20 0.10 -3.91
CA ILE A 66 -1.09 0.66 -4.23
C ILE A 66 -2.07 0.24 -3.14
N GLU A 67 -2.76 1.20 -2.55
CA GLU A 67 -3.82 0.96 -1.58
C GLU A 67 -5.16 1.40 -2.15
N ILE A 68 -6.12 0.49 -2.18
CA ILE A 68 -7.48 0.76 -2.64
C ILE A 68 -8.40 0.62 -1.43
N MET A 69 -9.03 1.72 -1.03
CA MET A 69 -9.97 1.74 0.09
C MET A 69 -11.38 2.00 -0.44
N PRO A 70 -12.39 1.20 -0.05
CA PRO A 70 -13.77 1.56 -0.34
C PRO A 70 -14.13 2.87 0.36
N VAL A 71 -14.51 3.88 -0.43
CA VAL A 71 -15.01 5.16 0.08
C VAL A 71 -16.53 5.14 0.15
N ARG A 72 -17.10 5.61 1.27
CA ARG A 72 -18.53 5.96 1.31
C ARG A 72 -18.72 7.30 0.62
N ARG A 73 -19.81 7.46 -0.14
CA ARG A 73 -20.14 8.61 -0.99
C ARG A 73 -19.97 10.00 -0.33
N TRP A 74 -20.05 10.10 1.00
CA TRP A 74 -19.92 11.35 1.77
C TRP A 74 -18.51 11.63 2.33
N ALA A 75 -17.54 10.73 2.18
CA ALA A 75 -16.14 10.97 2.57
C ALA A 75 -15.37 11.85 1.55
N TYR A 76 -16.07 12.35 0.53
CA TYR A 76 -15.55 13.03 -0.67
C TYR A 76 -14.91 14.40 -0.41
N GLN A 77 -15.19 15.04 0.74
CA GLN A 77 -14.92 16.47 0.90
C GLN A 77 -13.62 16.84 1.63
N SER A 78 -12.81 15.90 2.13
CA SER A 78 -11.85 16.26 3.19
C SER A 78 -10.38 15.86 3.02
N ARG A 79 -9.90 15.33 1.89
CA ARG A 79 -8.46 15.01 1.76
C ARG A 79 -7.85 15.33 0.40
N SER A 80 -7.14 16.47 0.37
CA SER A 80 -6.11 16.81 -0.60
C SER A 80 -4.80 16.09 -0.25
N ASN A 81 -4.37 15.19 -1.13
CA ASN A 81 -2.99 14.84 -1.48
C ASN A 81 -3.07 13.79 -2.60
N ALA A 82 -2.93 14.24 -3.85
CA ALA A 82 -2.86 13.44 -5.09
C ALA A 82 -3.63 12.10 -5.06
N SER A 83 -4.95 12.15 -4.89
CA SER A 83 -5.82 11.00 -5.07
C SER A 83 -6.37 10.99 -6.50
N VAL A 84 -6.20 9.87 -7.21
CA VAL A 84 -6.97 9.60 -8.44
C VAL A 84 -8.13 8.70 -8.05
N VAL A 85 -9.35 9.24 -8.15
CA VAL A 85 -10.58 8.52 -7.88
C VAL A 85 -11.19 8.15 -9.22
N VAL A 86 -11.48 6.87 -9.42
CA VAL A 86 -12.21 6.36 -10.58
C VAL A 86 -13.56 5.87 -10.05
N SER A 87 -14.65 6.55 -10.45
CA SER A 87 -16.01 6.11 -10.14
C SER A 87 -16.54 5.24 -11.27
N ASN A 88 -17.38 4.25 -10.95
CA ASN A 88 -18.06 3.45 -11.98
C ASN A 88 -19.02 4.29 -12.85
N SER A 89 -19.42 5.48 -12.39
CA SER A 89 -20.17 6.45 -13.20
C SER A 89 -19.34 7.11 -14.29
N ASP A 90 -18.02 6.99 -14.25
CA ASP A 90 -17.09 7.62 -15.21
C ASP A 90 -16.72 6.64 -16.34
N LEU A 91 -17.31 5.44 -16.35
CA LEU A 91 -17.08 4.35 -17.30
C LEU A 91 -18.26 4.14 -18.28
N GLU A 92 -19.24 5.06 -18.27
CA GLU A 92 -20.35 5.11 -19.24
C GLU A 92 -20.17 6.25 -20.26
#